data_AF-A0A3M2EK00-F1
#
_entry.id   AF-A0A3M2EK00-F1
#
_cell.length_a   1.000
_cell.length_b   1.000
_cell.length_c   1.000
_cell.angle_alpha   90.00
_cell.angle_beta   90.00
_cell.angle_gamma   90.00
#
_symmetry.space_group_name_H-M   'P 1'
#
loop_
_entity.id
_entity.type
_entity.pdbx_description
1 polymer ?
#
loop_
_entity_poly.entity_id
_entity_poly.type
_entity_poly.pdbx_seq_one_letter_code
_entity_poly.pdbx_strand_id
1 'polypeptide(L)'
;MLRLIAAALIAAAPAAAQEGCPWGGAVRRANQLHVDIFVKRFDDPVLFARIDGHPACDVTVEAVRQAARRPDCALYADRPDALGIEMALHCLLSETGDRPEAGTTVWISSAATAALLGGN
;
A
#
# COMPACT_ATOMS: atom_id res chain seq x y z
N MET A 1 -2.87 -37.11 22.66
CA MET A 1 -3.09 -36.14 23.75
C MET A 1 -2.60 -34.78 23.28
N LEU A 2 -3.44 -33.77 23.51
CA LEU A 2 -3.37 -32.38 23.09
C LEU A 2 -2.19 -31.62 23.73
N ARG A 3 -1.61 -30.65 23.03
CA ARG A 3 -1.38 -29.28 23.55
C ARG A 3 -0.97 -28.32 22.43
N LEU A 4 -1.98 -27.59 21.95
CA LEU A 4 -1.83 -26.39 21.12
C LEU A 4 -1.04 -25.32 21.88
N ILE A 5 -0.09 -24.68 21.20
CA ILE A 5 0.51 -23.43 21.65
C ILE A 5 -0.40 -22.31 21.13
N ALA A 6 -1.07 -21.63 22.06
CA ALA A 6 -1.87 -20.44 21.77
C ALA A 6 -0.94 -19.31 21.33
N ALA A 7 -1.03 -18.91 20.06
CA ALA A 7 -0.37 -17.72 19.54
C ALA A 7 -1.01 -16.49 20.20
N ALA A 8 -0.18 -15.73 20.91
CA ALA A 8 -0.57 -14.51 21.59
C ALA A 8 -1.04 -13.44 20.60
N LEU A 9 -2.23 -12.91 20.88
CA LEU A 9 -2.79 -11.63 20.48
C LEU A 9 -1.93 -10.76 19.55
N ILE A 10 -2.15 -10.90 18.24
CA ILE A 10 -2.06 -9.76 17.34
C ILE A 10 -3.40 -9.04 17.51
N ALA A 11 -3.39 -7.88 18.17
CA ALA A 11 -4.53 -7.00 18.26
C ALA A 11 -5.01 -6.72 16.83
N ALA A 12 -6.11 -7.34 16.43
CA ALA A 12 -6.82 -7.01 15.22
C ALA A 12 -7.25 -5.55 15.36
N ALA A 13 -6.57 -4.65 14.63
CA ALA A 13 -7.13 -3.33 14.37
C ALA A 13 -8.54 -3.56 13.81
N PRO A 14 -9.57 -2.87 14.33
CA PRO A 14 -10.95 -3.15 13.97
C PRO A 14 -11.13 -2.94 12.47
N ALA A 15 -11.68 -3.96 11.81
CA ALA A 15 -11.92 -3.97 10.36
C ALA A 15 -12.75 -2.76 9.86
N ALA A 16 -13.50 -2.11 10.76
CA ALA A 16 -14.32 -0.94 10.48
C ALA A 16 -13.52 0.35 10.17
N ALA A 17 -12.22 0.42 10.47
CA ALA A 17 -11.42 1.60 10.13
C ALA A 17 -11.08 1.68 8.63
N GLN A 18 -11.28 0.60 7.85
CA GLN A 18 -10.86 0.52 6.44
C GLN A 18 -11.99 0.85 5.44
N GLU A 19 -13.21 1.11 5.89
CA GLU A 19 -14.41 1.23 5.04
C GLU A 19 -14.64 2.64 4.46
N GLY A 20 -13.78 3.62 4.75
CA GLY A 20 -13.89 4.99 4.22
C GLY A 20 -12.99 5.29 3.03
N CYS A 21 -11.70 4.96 3.14
CA CYS A 21 -10.70 5.36 2.16
C CYS A 21 -10.82 4.52 0.88
N PRO A 22 -10.96 5.13 -0.33
CA PRO A 22 -11.23 4.38 -1.56
C PRO A 22 -10.11 3.39 -1.94
N TRP A 23 -8.89 3.62 -1.46
CA TRP A 23 -7.74 2.75 -1.69
C TRP A 23 -7.52 1.71 -0.57
N GLY A 24 -8.19 1.86 0.58
CA GLY A 24 -7.96 1.05 1.77
C GLY A 24 -8.17 -0.45 1.52
N GLY A 25 -7.27 -1.27 2.06
CA GLY A 25 -7.37 -2.73 2.00
C GLY A 25 -6.91 -3.35 0.68
N ALA A 26 -6.28 -2.60 -0.22
CA ALA A 26 -5.64 -3.14 -1.42
C ALA A 26 -4.47 -4.08 -1.07
N VAL A 27 -3.68 -3.76 -0.04
CA VAL A 27 -2.64 -4.66 0.49
C VAL A 27 -3.24 -6.01 0.91
N ARG A 28 -4.36 -5.99 1.65
CA ARG A 28 -5.04 -7.22 2.06
C ARG A 28 -5.55 -8.00 0.85
N ARG A 29 -6.18 -7.33 -0.12
CA ARG A 29 -6.66 -7.98 -1.35
C ARG A 29 -5.52 -8.63 -2.11
N ALA A 30 -4.41 -7.91 -2.34
CA ALA A 30 -3.24 -8.44 -3.01
C ALA A 30 -2.68 -9.70 -2.31
N ASN A 31 -2.59 -9.68 -0.97
CA ASN A 31 -2.13 -10.84 -0.19
C ASN A 31 -3.06 -12.07 -0.32
N GLN A 32 -4.35 -11.87 -0.60
CA GLN A 32 -5.32 -12.96 -0.76
C GLN A 32 -5.29 -13.60 -2.15
N LEU A 33 -4.68 -12.95 -3.14
CA LEU A 33 -4.60 -13.48 -4.51
C LEU A 33 -3.58 -14.62 -4.65
N HIS A 34 -2.70 -14.82 -3.66
CA HIS A 34 -1.64 -15.84 -3.70
C HIS A 34 -0.76 -15.76 -4.97
N VAL A 35 -0.54 -14.54 -5.46
CA VAL A 35 0.35 -14.22 -6.60
C VAL A 35 1.63 -13.57 -6.10
N ASP A 36 2.76 -13.92 -6.72
CA ASP A 36 4.06 -13.36 -6.35
C ASP A 36 4.17 -11.90 -6.80
N ILE A 37 4.00 -10.98 -5.86
CA ILE A 37 4.29 -9.55 -6.04
C ILE A 37 5.59 -9.24 -5.31
N PHE A 38 6.59 -8.76 -6.04
CA PHE A 38 7.88 -8.41 -5.47
C PHE A 38 7.94 -6.92 -5.12
N VAL A 39 8.31 -6.60 -3.89
CA VAL A 39 8.58 -5.22 -3.47
C VAL A 39 10.07 -4.95 -3.56
N LYS A 40 10.45 -3.94 -4.37
CA LYS A 40 11.82 -3.45 -4.50
C LYS A 40 11.93 -1.98 -4.12
N ARG A 41 13.17 -1.52 -3.95
CA ARG A 41 13.47 -0.12 -3.61
C ARG A 41 14.15 0.59 -4.76
N PHE A 42 13.86 1.88 -4.87
CA PHE A 42 14.56 2.83 -5.71
C PHE A 42 14.64 4.16 -4.95
N ASP A 43 15.28 5.17 -5.56
CA ASP A 43 15.42 6.49 -4.95
C ASP A 43 14.96 7.57 -5.94
N ASP A 44 13.79 8.15 -5.67
CA ASP A 44 13.22 9.31 -6.36
C ASP A 44 12.41 10.14 -5.34
N PRO A 45 12.69 11.44 -5.15
CA PRO A 45 12.00 12.24 -4.13
C PRO A 45 10.56 12.63 -4.50
N VAL A 46 10.15 12.46 -5.77
CA VAL A 46 8.83 12.86 -6.30
C VAL A 46 7.94 11.63 -6.50
N LEU A 47 8.49 10.57 -7.04
CA LEU A 47 7.77 9.33 -7.32
C LEU A 47 7.83 8.40 -6.10
N PHE A 48 6.69 8.16 -5.45
CA PHE A 48 6.58 7.28 -4.29
C PHE A 48 6.59 5.81 -4.70
N ALA A 49 5.74 5.43 -5.65
CA ALA A 49 5.66 4.06 -6.14
C ALA A 49 5.56 4.02 -7.66
N ARG A 50 6.14 2.98 -8.26
CA ARG A 50 5.95 2.61 -9.67
C ARG A 50 5.80 1.11 -9.79
N ILE A 51 5.09 0.66 -10.80
CA ILE A 51 4.82 -0.76 -11.02
C ILE A 51 5.27 -1.12 -12.43
N ASP A 52 6.15 -2.11 -12.55
CA ASP A 52 6.65 -2.52 -13.86
C ASP A 52 5.50 -3.03 -14.75
N GLY A 53 5.42 -2.51 -15.97
CA GLY A 53 4.32 -2.81 -16.91
C GLY A 53 3.07 -1.94 -16.73
N HIS A 54 2.95 -1.16 -15.65
CA HIS A 54 1.75 -0.41 -15.31
C HIS A 54 2.05 1.08 -14.98
N PRO A 55 2.53 1.88 -15.96
CA PRO A 55 2.91 3.29 -15.73
C PRO A 55 1.73 4.20 -15.35
N ALA A 56 0.49 3.77 -15.61
CA ALA A 56 -0.71 4.49 -15.16
C ALA A 56 -0.90 4.41 -13.63
N CYS A 57 -0.23 3.47 -12.98
CA CYS A 57 -0.27 3.26 -11.53
C CYS A 57 0.88 3.89 -10.76
N ASP A 58 1.66 4.75 -11.41
CA ASP A 58 2.69 5.55 -10.74
C ASP A 58 2.05 6.48 -9.71
N VAL A 59 2.53 6.41 -8.47
CA VAL A 59 2.03 7.21 -7.35
C VAL A 59 3.08 8.22 -6.95
N THR A 60 2.73 9.51 -6.94
CA THR A 60 3.62 10.60 -6.53
C THR A 60 3.45 10.96 -5.06
N VAL A 61 4.49 11.54 -4.44
CA VAL A 61 4.44 12.09 -3.08
C VAL A 61 3.29 13.08 -2.91
N GLU A 62 3.06 13.94 -3.91
CA GLU A 62 1.98 14.92 -3.85
C GLU A 62 0.60 14.27 -3.88
N ALA A 63 0.40 13.24 -4.71
CA ALA A 63 -0.85 12.49 -4.74
C ALA A 63 -1.15 11.82 -3.38
N VAL A 64 -0.12 11.25 -2.74
CA VAL A 64 -0.26 10.66 -1.40
C VAL A 64 -0.61 11.72 -0.36
N ARG A 65 0.06 12.88 -0.38
CA ARG A 65 -0.24 14.00 0.54
C ARG A 65 -1.66 14.50 0.38
N GLN A 66 -2.16 14.60 -0.85
CA GLN A 66 -3.53 15.00 -1.12
C GLN A 66 -4.53 13.94 -0.64
N ALA A 67 -4.24 12.66 -0.88
CA ALA A 67 -5.08 11.56 -0.42
C ALA A 67 -5.15 11.49 1.11
N ALA A 68 -4.02 11.65 1.82
CA ALA A 68 -3.94 11.62 3.28
C ALA A 68 -4.70 12.75 3.97
N ARG A 69 -4.96 13.87 3.26
CA ARG A 69 -5.79 14.98 3.77
C ARG A 69 -7.29 14.71 3.68
N ARG A 70 -7.71 13.69 2.95
CA ARG A 70 -9.13 13.39 2.79
C ARG A 70 -9.67 12.81 4.11
N PRO A 71 -10.87 13.23 4.58
CA PRO A 71 -11.42 12.75 5.84
C PRO A 71 -11.62 11.23 5.90
N ASP A 72 -11.94 10.63 4.76
CA ASP A 72 -12.16 9.19 4.59
C ASP A 72 -10.86 8.36 4.72
N CYS A 73 -9.70 8.98 4.55
CA CYS A 73 -8.38 8.38 4.69
C CYS A 73 -7.63 8.81 5.97
N ALA A 74 -8.32 9.41 6.95
CA ALA A 74 -7.72 9.93 8.18
C ALA A 74 -6.92 8.88 8.99
N LEU A 75 -7.23 7.59 8.84
CA LEU A 75 -6.49 6.49 9.47
C LEU A 75 -5.03 6.36 8.99
N TYR A 76 -4.69 7.03 7.88
CA TYR A 76 -3.35 7.05 7.30
C TYR A 76 -2.66 8.42 7.48
N ALA A 77 -3.26 9.35 8.23
CA ALA A 77 -2.73 10.71 8.37
C ALA A 77 -1.31 10.74 8.98
N ASP A 78 -1.00 9.79 9.87
CA ASP A 78 0.32 9.59 10.49
C ASP A 78 1.21 8.59 9.74
N ARG A 79 0.64 7.83 8.80
CA ARG A 79 1.31 6.82 7.97
C ARG A 79 1.00 7.02 6.48
N PRO A 80 1.34 8.18 5.89
CA PRO A 80 1.10 8.44 4.47
C PRO A 80 1.88 7.47 3.57
N ASP A 81 3.00 6.92 4.04
CA ASP A 81 3.73 5.84 3.37
C ASP A 81 2.86 4.61 3.14
N ALA A 82 2.10 4.19 4.15
CA ALA A 82 1.18 3.05 4.04
C ALA A 82 0.06 3.34 3.03
N LEU A 83 -0.48 4.57 3.02
CA LEU A 83 -1.48 4.98 2.04
C LEU A 83 -0.93 4.95 0.61
N GLY A 84 0.31 5.39 0.39
CA GLY A 84 0.93 5.33 -0.94
C GLY A 84 1.02 3.91 -1.49
N ILE A 85 1.29 2.92 -0.63
CA ILE A 85 1.31 1.51 -1.02
C ILE A 85 -0.11 1.03 -1.38
N GLU A 86 -1.10 1.38 -0.56
CA GLU A 86 -2.50 1.06 -0.81
C GLU A 86 -2.99 1.66 -2.15
N MET A 87 -2.61 2.90 -2.45
CA MET A 87 -2.93 3.56 -3.72
C MET A 87 -2.33 2.81 -4.93
N ALA A 88 -1.04 2.46 -4.85
CA ALA A 88 -0.35 1.76 -5.93
C ALA A 88 -0.97 0.39 -6.20
N LEU A 89 -1.19 -0.40 -5.15
CA LEU A 89 -1.81 -1.72 -5.27
C LEU A 89 -3.28 -1.63 -5.69
N HIS A 90 -4.03 -0.65 -5.20
CA HIS A 90 -5.40 -0.44 -5.63
C HIS A 90 -5.45 -0.19 -7.15
N CYS A 91 -4.57 0.66 -7.68
CA CYS A 91 -4.51 0.90 -9.12
C CYS A 91 -4.21 -0.39 -9.90
N LEU A 92 -3.17 -1.13 -9.51
CA LEU A 92 -2.80 -2.39 -10.17
C LEU A 92 -3.97 -3.39 -10.19
N LEU A 93 -4.62 -3.58 -9.04
CA LEU A 93 -5.73 -4.51 -8.92
C LEU A 93 -6.93 -4.05 -9.76
N SER A 94 -7.22 -2.75 -9.79
CA SER A 94 -8.30 -2.19 -10.61
C SER A 94 -8.01 -2.29 -12.11
N GLU A 95 -6.75 -2.05 -12.52
CA GLU A 95 -6.31 -2.16 -13.92
C GLU A 95 -6.37 -3.61 -14.42
N THR A 96 -5.99 -4.56 -13.57
CA THR A 96 -5.90 -5.99 -13.93
C THR A 96 -7.15 -6.80 -13.62
N GLY A 97 -8.17 -6.20 -12.99
CA GLY A 97 -9.37 -6.92 -12.55
C GLY A 97 -9.06 -7.99 -11.48
N ASP A 98 -8.26 -7.62 -10.48
CA ASP A 98 -7.75 -8.48 -9.40
C ASP A 98 -6.95 -9.70 -9.92
N ARG A 99 -6.22 -9.53 -11.03
CA ARG A 99 -5.39 -10.59 -11.65
C ARG A 99 -4.04 -10.05 -12.13
N PRO A 100 -3.19 -9.53 -11.23
CA PRO A 100 -1.85 -9.09 -11.62
C PRO A 100 -1.02 -10.27 -12.11
N GLU A 101 -0.07 -9.99 -13.00
CA GLU A 101 0.83 -11.01 -13.54
C GLU A 101 1.75 -11.57 -12.45
N ALA A 102 2.07 -12.86 -12.54
CA ALA A 102 3.01 -13.47 -11.61
C ALA A 102 4.40 -12.82 -11.79
N GLY A 103 4.99 -12.36 -10.68
CA GLY A 103 6.28 -11.70 -10.69
C GLY A 103 6.23 -10.18 -10.94
N THR A 104 5.04 -9.57 -10.96
CA THR A 104 4.91 -8.10 -10.98
C THR A 104 5.77 -7.48 -9.88
N THR A 105 6.60 -6.50 -10.26
CA THR A 105 7.46 -5.77 -9.33
C THR A 105 6.86 -4.41 -9.02
N VAL A 106 6.63 -4.15 -7.74
CA VAL A 106 6.28 -2.84 -7.19
C VAL A 106 7.53 -2.22 -6.61
N TRP A 107 7.93 -1.07 -7.12
CA TRP A 107 9.06 -0.30 -6.59
C TRP A 107 8.55 0.79 -5.66
N ILE A 108 9.13 0.89 -4.47
CA ILE A 108 8.84 1.93 -3.47
C ILE A 108 10.08 2.78 -3.26
N SER A 109 9.92 4.11 -3.31
CA SER A 109 11.03 5.05 -3.17
C SER A 109 11.36 5.33 -1.71
N SER A 110 12.62 5.12 -1.33
CA SER A 110 13.10 5.43 0.02
C SER A 110 13.13 6.95 0.25
N ALA A 111 13.57 7.71 -0.75
CA ALA A 111 13.61 9.18 -0.72
C ALA A 111 12.20 9.80 -0.59
N ALA A 112 11.22 9.29 -1.35
CA ALA A 112 9.83 9.73 -1.26
C ALA A 112 9.21 9.38 0.09
N THR A 113 9.52 8.20 0.63
CA THR A 113 9.06 7.79 1.97
C THR A 113 9.57 8.77 3.02
N ALA A 114 10.85 9.15 2.97
CA ALA A 114 11.41 10.17 3.86
C ALA A 114 10.71 11.53 3.69
N ALA A 115 10.46 11.97 2.44
CA ALA A 115 9.76 13.22 2.16
C ALA A 115 8.30 13.24 2.65
N LEU A 116 7.63 12.09 2.70
CA LEU A 116 6.27 11.95 3.24
C LEU A 116 6.24 12.02 4.77
N LEU A 117 7.23 11.43 5.43
CA LEU A 117 7.31 11.36 6.89
C LEU A 117 7.94 12.61 7.53
N GLY A 118 8.21 13.66 6.74
CA GLY A 118 8.81 14.89 7.23
C GLY A 118 10.30 14.76 7.55
N GLY A 119 11.01 13.87 6.85
CA GLY A 119 12.47 13.81 6.90
C GLY A 119 13.07 15.17 6.51
N ASN A 120 13.87 15.73 7.42
CA ASN A 120 14.55 17.02 7.31
C ASN A 120 15.39 17.16 6.03
#